data_AF-A0A2T4IBB6-F1
#
_entry.id   AF-A0A2T4IBB6-F1
#
_cell.length_a   1.000
_cell.length_b   1.000
_cell.length_c   1.000
_cell.angle_alpha   90.00
_cell.angle_beta   90.00
_cell.angle_gamma   90.00
#
_symmetry.space_group_name_H-M   'P 1'
#
loop_
_entity.id
_entity.type
_entity.pdbx_description
1 polymer ?
#
loop_
_entity_poly.entity_id
_entity_poly.type
_entity_poly.pdbx_seq_one_letter_code
_entity_poly.pdbx_strand_id
1 'polypeptide(L)'
;MTTLRQAFATALCAAALLAQPLAHAHDHPVDDLLDLPHPMRVLNRAHWQEHLSTEQKAAIAALRSEIQPRYLALMSEAIPLQEQLHAAVFAHDAAAPSREALETFADLRVRMTEVQTGAYARLKSVLGASDWEKLLQELQQH
;
A
#
# COMPACT_ATOMS: atom_id res chain seq x y z
N MET A 1 61.27 -10.46 3.11
CA MET A 1 60.89 -9.44 2.12
C MET A 1 59.41 -9.62 1.82
N THR A 2 58.61 -8.79 2.48
CA THR A 2 57.15 -8.78 2.50
C THR A 2 56.62 -7.88 1.40
N THR A 3 55.79 -8.41 0.51
CA THR A 3 54.85 -7.59 -0.28
C THR A 3 53.42 -7.93 0.13
N LEU A 4 53.10 -7.58 1.38
CA LEU A 4 51.78 -7.07 1.75
C LEU A 4 51.54 -5.79 0.94
N ARG A 5 50.78 -5.82 -0.17
CA ARG A 5 50.17 -4.58 -0.70
C ARG A 5 49.12 -4.71 -1.81
N GLN A 6 48.44 -5.84 -1.96
CA GLN A 6 47.33 -5.96 -2.93
C GLN A 6 46.08 -6.68 -2.41
N ALA A 7 45.86 -6.68 -1.09
CA ALA A 7 44.59 -7.10 -0.49
C ALA A 7 43.79 -5.92 0.10
N PHE A 8 44.24 -4.68 -0.09
CA PHE A 8 43.73 -3.49 0.63
C PHE A 8 43.05 -2.44 -0.26
N ALA A 9 42.63 -2.79 -1.47
CA ALA A 9 41.88 -1.86 -2.35
C ALA A 9 40.40 -2.24 -2.55
N THR A 10 39.98 -3.45 -2.18
CA THR A 10 38.60 -3.93 -2.36
C THR A 10 37.74 -3.91 -1.10
N ALA A 11 38.31 -3.52 0.05
CA ALA A 11 37.58 -3.43 1.31
C ALA A 11 36.99 -2.04 1.61
N LEU A 12 37.35 -0.99 0.86
CA LEU A 12 37.04 0.40 1.22
C LEU A 12 36.01 1.13 0.35
N CYS A 13 35.39 0.46 -0.63
CA CYS A 13 34.18 0.98 -1.30
C CYS A 13 32.88 0.31 -0.85
N ALA A 14 32.94 -0.65 0.08
CA ALA A 14 31.78 -1.35 0.61
C ALA A 14 31.25 -0.77 1.94
N ALA A 15 31.93 0.21 2.54
CA ALA A 15 31.58 0.75 3.85
C ALA A 15 30.97 2.18 3.83
N ALA A 16 30.89 2.82 2.66
CA ALA A 16 30.34 4.18 2.53
C ALA A 16 28.86 4.24 2.10
N LEU A 17 28.23 3.09 1.84
CA LEU A 17 26.79 2.98 1.56
C LEU A 17 25.97 2.45 2.75
N LEU A 18 26.61 2.22 3.90
CA LEU A 18 25.99 1.71 5.14
C LEU A 18 25.95 2.74 6.28
N ALA A 19 26.06 4.03 5.97
CA ALA A 19 25.87 5.10 6.93
C ALA A 19 24.67 5.97 6.55
N GLN A 20 23.48 5.37 6.52
CA GLN A 20 22.28 6.12 6.88
C GLN A 20 21.98 5.81 8.34
N PRO A 21 21.75 6.83 9.19
CA PRO A 21 21.57 6.62 10.61
C PRO A 21 20.34 5.74 10.84
N LEU A 22 20.58 4.61 11.49
CA LEU A 22 19.61 3.84 12.26
C LEU A 22 19.02 4.76 13.35
N ALA A 23 18.06 5.57 12.95
CA ALA A 23 17.04 6.15 13.79
C ALA A 23 15.84 6.26 12.87
N HIS A 24 14.82 5.47 13.16
CA HIS A 24 13.40 5.57 12.79
C HIS A 24 12.85 4.15 12.66
N ALA A 25 12.49 3.60 13.83
CA ALA A 25 11.47 2.59 14.04
C ALA A 25 11.31 1.55 12.90
N HIS A 26 12.16 0.53 12.92
CA HIS A 26 11.65 -0.78 12.52
C HIS A 26 10.67 -1.22 13.59
N ASP A 27 9.38 -1.28 13.25
CA ASP A 27 8.55 -2.44 13.55
C ASP A 27 7.28 -2.39 12.66
N HIS A 28 7.38 -3.12 11.55
CA HIS A 28 6.33 -3.62 10.65
C HIS A 28 5.66 -2.68 9.61
N PRO A 29 6.30 -2.48 8.44
CA PRO A 29 5.63 -1.94 7.24
C PRO A 29 4.89 -3.01 6.39
N VAL A 30 4.83 -4.27 6.83
CA VAL A 30 4.11 -5.33 6.10
C VAL A 30 2.62 -5.37 6.48
N ASP A 31 2.25 -4.89 7.68
CA ASP A 31 0.84 -4.75 8.07
C ASP A 31 0.18 -3.52 7.41
N ASP A 32 0.96 -2.48 7.08
CA ASP A 32 0.52 -1.28 6.35
C ASP A 32 0.28 -1.52 4.84
N LEU A 33 0.73 -2.65 4.29
CA LEU A 33 0.48 -3.04 2.88
C LEU A 33 -0.84 -3.79 2.70
N LEU A 34 -1.48 -4.21 3.81
CA LEU A 34 -2.78 -4.87 3.88
C LEU A 34 -3.89 -3.92 4.36
N ASP A 35 -3.56 -2.64 4.44
CA ASP A 35 -4.40 -1.67 5.11
C ASP A 35 -5.63 -1.30 4.29
N LEU A 36 -6.68 -1.00 5.03
CA LEU A 36 -7.98 -0.58 4.55
C LEU A 36 -7.88 0.53 3.48
N PRO A 37 -8.86 0.66 2.57
CA PRO A 37 -8.88 1.77 1.61
C PRO A 37 -8.56 3.11 2.28
N HIS A 38 -7.69 3.91 1.66
CA HIS A 38 -7.06 5.10 2.26
C HIS A 38 -7.98 5.99 3.14
N PRO A 39 -9.25 6.28 2.77
CA PRO A 39 -10.17 7.04 3.62
C PRO A 39 -10.51 6.35 4.94
N MET A 40 -10.64 5.03 4.94
CA MET A 40 -10.94 4.25 6.14
C MET A 40 -9.78 4.30 7.15
N ARG A 41 -8.53 4.42 6.65
CA ARG A 41 -7.35 4.62 7.48
C ARG A 41 -7.35 6.01 8.12
N VAL A 42 -7.66 7.06 7.34
CA VAL A 42 -7.76 8.43 7.85
C VAL A 42 -8.83 8.54 8.94
N LEU A 43 -9.97 7.86 8.77
CA LEU A 43 -11.05 7.85 9.77
C LEU A 43 -10.68 7.20 11.10
N ASN A 44 -9.59 6.43 11.20
CA ASN A 44 -9.10 5.88 12.47
C ASN A 44 -8.33 6.90 13.31
N ARG A 45 -7.98 8.07 12.77
CA ARG A 45 -7.27 9.12 13.52
C ARG A 45 -8.12 9.65 14.67
N ALA A 46 -7.47 10.06 15.75
CA ALA A 46 -8.12 10.44 17.00
C ALA A 46 -9.21 11.52 16.82
N HIS A 47 -8.93 12.56 16.03
CA HIS A 47 -9.90 13.65 15.79
C HIS A 47 -11.17 13.17 15.09
N TRP A 48 -11.06 12.23 14.14
CA TRP A 48 -12.22 11.60 13.52
C TRP A 48 -12.98 10.73 14.52
N GLN A 49 -12.27 9.96 15.33
CA GLN A 49 -12.90 9.13 16.36
C GLN A 49 -13.60 9.95 17.44
N GLU A 50 -13.19 11.17 17.71
CA GLU A 50 -13.91 12.07 18.62
C GLU A 50 -15.11 12.74 17.96
N HIS A 51 -14.99 13.10 16.67
CA HIS A 51 -16.02 13.81 15.90
C HIS A 51 -17.21 12.92 15.48
N LEU A 52 -16.95 11.64 15.16
CA LEU A 52 -17.98 10.73 14.65
C LEU A 52 -18.95 10.27 15.75
N SER A 53 -20.24 10.28 15.42
CA SER A 53 -21.28 9.68 16.26
C SER A 53 -21.10 8.16 16.42
N THR A 54 -21.69 7.58 17.47
CA THR A 54 -21.69 6.12 17.70
C THR A 54 -22.27 5.35 16.52
N GLU A 55 -23.33 5.87 15.89
CA GLU A 55 -23.96 5.25 14.72
C GLU A 55 -23.04 5.28 13.51
N GLN A 56 -22.40 6.42 13.23
CA GLN A 56 -21.42 6.52 12.13
C GLN A 56 -20.25 5.58 12.33
N LYS A 57 -19.71 5.48 13.56
CA LYS A 57 -18.65 4.54 13.91
C LYS A 57 -19.05 3.10 13.64
N ALA A 58 -20.26 2.71 14.08
CA ALA A 58 -20.78 1.36 13.84
C ALA A 58 -20.95 1.08 12.34
N ALA A 59 -21.49 2.02 11.58
CA ALA A 59 -21.66 1.90 10.14
C ALA A 59 -20.31 1.82 9.39
N ILE A 60 -19.31 2.60 9.79
CA ILE A 60 -17.95 2.55 9.25
C ILE A 60 -17.30 1.20 9.59
N ALA A 61 -17.47 0.69 10.82
CA ALA A 61 -16.94 -0.62 11.20
C ALA A 61 -17.60 -1.77 10.40
N ALA A 62 -18.91 -1.70 10.16
CA ALA A 62 -19.61 -2.67 9.31
C ALA A 62 -19.16 -2.58 7.84
N LEU A 63 -18.98 -1.36 7.32
CA LEU A 63 -18.45 -1.15 5.97
C LEU A 63 -17.03 -1.73 5.83
N ARG A 64 -16.21 -1.53 6.86
CA ARG A 64 -14.84 -2.06 6.95
C ARG A 64 -14.81 -3.58 6.86
N SER A 65 -15.60 -4.26 7.69
CA SER A 65 -15.60 -5.72 7.76
C SER A 65 -16.08 -6.37 6.45
N GLU A 66 -16.88 -5.64 5.66
CA GLU A 66 -17.31 -6.09 4.33
C GLU A 66 -16.23 -5.90 3.26
N ILE A 67 -15.57 -4.74 3.22
CA ILE A 67 -14.66 -4.38 2.12
C ILE A 67 -13.26 -4.95 2.33
N GLN A 68 -12.77 -4.98 3.56
CA GLN A 68 -11.39 -5.40 3.84
C GLN A 68 -11.10 -6.81 3.31
N PRO A 69 -11.91 -7.85 3.60
CA PRO A 69 -11.61 -9.20 3.12
C PRO A 69 -11.61 -9.29 1.59
N ARG A 70 -12.53 -8.58 0.92
CA ARG A 70 -12.66 -8.57 -0.54
C ARG A 70 -11.45 -7.91 -1.20
N TYR A 71 -11.01 -6.77 -0.65
CA TYR A 71 -9.84 -6.06 -1.17
C TYR A 71 -8.55 -6.85 -0.93
N LEU A 72 -8.42 -7.48 0.24
CA LEU A 72 -7.27 -8.33 0.57
C LEU A 72 -7.18 -9.56 -0.32
N ALA A 73 -8.30 -10.21 -0.65
CA ALA A 73 -8.32 -11.31 -1.60
C ALA A 73 -7.76 -10.87 -2.97
N LEU A 74 -8.24 -9.74 -3.50
CA LEU A 74 -7.76 -9.18 -4.77
C LEU A 74 -6.27 -8.81 -4.72
N MET A 75 -5.80 -8.22 -3.61
CA MET A 75 -4.38 -7.91 -3.41
C MET A 75 -3.52 -9.18 -3.38
N SER A 76 -4.01 -10.24 -2.72
CA SER A 76 -3.29 -11.52 -2.65
C SER A 76 -3.14 -12.19 -4.01
N GLU A 77 -4.08 -11.95 -4.93
CA GLU A 77 -3.99 -12.38 -6.34
C GLU A 77 -3.08 -11.45 -7.16
N ALA A 78 -3.11 -10.13 -6.89
CA ALA A 78 -2.41 -9.13 -7.69
C ALA A 78 -0.91 -9.01 -7.38
N ILE A 79 -0.48 -9.17 -6.12
CA ILE A 79 0.93 -9.00 -5.71
C ILE A 79 1.86 -9.97 -6.46
N PRO A 80 1.61 -11.30 -6.49
CA PRO A 80 2.51 -12.22 -7.18
C PRO A 80 2.59 -11.94 -8.67
N LEU A 81 1.47 -11.54 -9.28
CA LEU A 81 1.40 -11.20 -10.69
C LEU A 81 2.18 -9.92 -11.01
N GLN A 82 2.10 -8.91 -10.13
CA GLN A 82 2.90 -7.69 -10.23
C GLN A 82 4.40 -8.01 -10.12
N GLU A 83 4.80 -8.85 -9.16
CA GLU A 83 6.19 -9.28 -8.99
C GLU A 83 6.70 -10.03 -10.22
N GLN A 84 5.90 -10.94 -10.78
CA GLN A 84 6.23 -11.66 -12.02
C GLN A 84 6.40 -10.70 -13.21
N LEU A 85 5.46 -9.77 -13.40
CA LEU A 85 5.51 -8.78 -14.47
C LEU A 85 6.72 -7.85 -14.31
N HIS A 86 7.02 -7.42 -13.09
CA HIS A 86 8.19 -6.62 -12.78
C HIS A 86 9.47 -7.41 -13.09
N ALA A 87 9.59 -8.65 -12.62
CA ALA A 87 10.72 -9.51 -12.93
C ALA A 87 10.93 -9.70 -14.43
N ALA A 88 9.86 -9.89 -15.21
CA ALA A 88 9.94 -10.00 -16.67
C ALA A 88 10.43 -8.71 -17.36
N VAL A 89 10.14 -7.54 -16.80
CA VAL A 89 10.61 -6.25 -17.33
C VAL A 89 12.10 -6.01 -17.03
N PHE A 90 12.58 -6.45 -15.86
CA PHE A 90 13.95 -6.19 -15.40
C PHE A 90 14.92 -7.37 -15.61
N ALA A 91 14.41 -8.56 -15.92
CA ALA A 91 15.25 -9.64 -16.39
C ALA A 91 15.91 -9.19 -17.69
N HIS A 92 17.24 -9.18 -17.73
CA HIS A 92 18.03 -8.94 -18.95
C HIS A 92 17.86 -10.04 -20.02
N ASP A 93 16.96 -10.98 -19.80
CA ASP A 93 16.61 -12.05 -20.71
C ASP A 93 15.41 -11.62 -21.56
N ALA A 94 15.46 -11.85 -22.87
CA ALA A 94 14.66 -11.16 -23.89
C ALA A 94 13.15 -11.48 -23.90
N ALA A 95 12.62 -12.16 -22.88
CA ALA A 95 11.22 -12.56 -22.80
C ALA A 95 10.36 -11.42 -22.24
N ALA A 96 9.60 -10.77 -23.11
CA ALA A 96 8.58 -9.79 -22.72
C ALA A 96 7.55 -10.40 -21.75
N PRO A 97 6.95 -9.59 -20.84
CA PRO A 97 5.86 -10.05 -19.99
C PRO A 97 4.72 -10.65 -20.81
N SER A 98 4.12 -11.73 -20.32
CA SER A 98 3.04 -12.40 -21.05
C SER A 98 1.82 -11.48 -21.15
N ARG A 99 1.18 -11.49 -22.33
CA ARG A 99 -0.05 -10.73 -22.57
C ARG A 99 -1.16 -11.12 -21.59
N GLU A 100 -1.30 -12.41 -21.33
CA GLU A 100 -2.29 -12.96 -20.40
C GLU A 100 -2.06 -12.46 -18.97
N ALA A 101 -0.80 -12.36 -18.52
CA ALA A 101 -0.45 -11.83 -17.22
C ALA A 101 -0.79 -10.32 -17.11
N LEU A 102 -0.54 -9.55 -18.18
CA LEU A 102 -0.92 -8.14 -18.23
C LEU A 102 -2.45 -7.95 -18.20
N GLU A 103 -3.20 -8.74 -18.96
CA GLU A 103 -4.66 -8.70 -19.00
C GLU A 103 -5.27 -9.09 -17.64
N THR A 104 -4.75 -10.16 -17.02
CA THR A 104 -5.18 -10.60 -15.69
C THR A 104 -4.88 -9.55 -14.62
N PHE A 105 -3.71 -8.92 -14.66
CA PHE A 105 -3.37 -7.85 -13.72
C PHE A 105 -4.27 -6.63 -13.90
N ALA A 106 -4.57 -6.26 -15.14
CA ALA A 106 -5.50 -5.17 -15.45
C ALA A 106 -6.91 -5.46 -14.91
N ASP A 107 -7.43 -6.66 -15.08
CA ASP A 107 -8.73 -7.08 -14.52
C ASP A 107 -8.76 -6.97 -12.99
N LEU A 108 -7.73 -7.49 -12.32
CA LEU A 108 -7.60 -7.38 -10.87
C LEU A 108 -7.60 -5.92 -10.40
N ARG A 109 -6.90 -5.03 -11.12
CA ARG A 109 -6.87 -3.59 -10.82
C ARG A 109 -8.24 -2.93 -11.01
N VAL A 110 -9.01 -3.33 -12.03
CA VAL A 110 -10.39 -2.85 -12.23
C VAL A 110 -11.27 -3.29 -11.07
N ARG A 111 -11.26 -4.58 -10.71
CA ARG A 111 -12.04 -5.13 -9.59
C ARG A 111 -11.71 -4.45 -8.26
N MET A 112 -10.42 -4.17 -8.00
CA MET A 112 -9.99 -3.41 -6.82
C MET A 112 -10.58 -1.99 -6.82
N THR A 113 -10.57 -1.31 -7.98
CA THR A 113 -11.12 0.04 -8.14
C THR A 113 -12.63 0.06 -7.91
N GLU A 114 -13.35 -0.97 -8.38
CA GLU A 114 -14.79 -1.12 -8.15
C GLU A 114 -15.12 -1.27 -6.66
N VAL A 115 -14.35 -2.12 -5.95
CA VAL A 115 -14.50 -2.28 -4.50
C VAL A 115 -14.28 -0.95 -3.77
N GLN A 116 -13.23 -0.22 -4.14
CA GLN A 116 -12.92 1.08 -3.54
C GLN A 116 -14.00 2.14 -3.86
N THR A 117 -14.45 2.20 -5.11
CA THR A 117 -15.46 3.19 -5.52
C THR A 117 -16.80 2.93 -4.83
N GLY A 118 -17.21 1.65 -4.74
CA GLY A 118 -18.38 1.24 -3.96
C GLY A 118 -18.26 1.58 -2.47
N ALA A 119 -17.07 1.38 -1.90
CA ALA A 119 -16.77 1.77 -0.53
C ALA A 119 -16.92 3.29 -0.31
N TYR A 120 -16.39 4.10 -1.21
CA TYR A 120 -16.40 5.55 -1.09
C TYR A 120 -17.81 6.11 -1.22
N ALA A 121 -18.61 5.59 -2.13
CA ALA A 121 -20.01 5.99 -2.29
C ALA A 121 -20.82 5.73 -1.00
N ARG A 122 -20.63 4.56 -0.38
CA ARG A 122 -21.29 4.21 0.89
C ARG A 122 -20.75 5.03 2.05
N LEU A 123 -19.45 5.25 2.12
CA LEU A 123 -18.83 6.06 3.16
C LEU A 123 -19.32 7.50 3.12
N LYS A 124 -19.44 8.10 1.92
CA LYS A 124 -20.06 9.41 1.73
C LYS A 124 -21.48 9.48 2.28
N SER A 125 -22.26 8.41 2.08
CA SER A 125 -23.62 8.33 2.63
C SER A 125 -23.64 8.25 4.16
N VAL A 126 -22.66 7.56 4.77
CA VAL A 126 -22.56 7.44 6.24
C VAL A 126 -22.13 8.76 6.89
N LEU A 127 -21.17 9.46 6.29
CA LEU A 127 -20.62 10.70 6.82
C LEU A 127 -21.54 11.91 6.58
N GLY A 128 -22.30 11.91 5.49
CA GLY A 128 -23.03 13.08 5.03
C GLY A 128 -22.10 14.12 4.37
N ALA A 129 -22.70 15.14 3.75
CA ALA A 129 -21.96 16.06 2.86
C ALA A 129 -20.83 16.83 3.57
N SER A 130 -21.11 17.41 4.75
CA SER A 130 -20.14 18.23 5.50
C SER A 130 -18.91 17.41 5.92
N ASP A 131 -19.11 16.25 6.54
CA ASP A 131 -17.98 15.45 7.03
C ASP A 131 -17.27 14.73 5.88
N TRP A 132 -17.97 14.42 4.79
CA TRP A 132 -17.34 13.97 3.57
C TRP A 132 -16.39 15.03 2.98
N GLU A 133 -16.78 16.30 2.93
CA GLU A 133 -15.93 17.38 2.43
C GLU A 133 -14.67 17.57 3.29
N LYS A 134 -14.81 17.55 4.62
CA LYS A 134 -13.67 17.60 5.55
C LYS A 134 -12.72 16.43 5.33
N LEU A 135 -13.26 15.23 5.17
CA LEU A 135 -12.46 14.04 4.87
C LEU A 135 -11.72 14.20 3.54
N LEU A 136 -12.38 14.66 2.49
CA LEU A 136 -11.73 14.91 1.20
C LEU A 136 -10.60 15.94 1.29
N GLN A 137 -10.79 17.02 2.06
CA GLN A 137 -9.74 18.01 2.29
C GLN A 137 -8.53 17.38 2.99
N GLU A 138 -8.75 16.52 3.99
CA GLU A 138 -7.66 15.84 4.69
C GLU A 138 -6.92 14.83 3.79
N LEU A 139 -7.66 14.12 2.92
CA LEU A 139 -7.08 13.19 1.94
C LEU A 139 -6.28 13.90 0.84
N GLN A 140 -6.45 15.21 0.65
CA GLN A 140 -5.67 16.02 -0.31
C GLN A 140 -4.40 16.61 0.29
N GLN A 141 -4.33 16.71 1.63
CA GLN A 141 -3.21 17.31 2.35
C GLN A 141 -2.12 16.28 2.71
N HIS A 142 -2.34 14.99 2.41
CA HIS A 142 -1.48 13.86 2.73
C HIS A 142 -1.46 12.83 1.60
#